data_AF-A0A7C5GGY8-F1
#
_entry.id   AF-A0A7C5GGY8-F1
#
_cell.length_a   1.000
_cell.length_b   1.000
_cell.length_c   1.000
_cell.angle_alpha   90.00
_cell.angle_beta   90.00
_cell.angle_gamma   90.00
#
_symmetry.space_group_name_H-M   'P 1'
#
loop_
_entity.id
_entity.type
_entity.pdbx_description
1 polymer ?
#
loop_
_entity_poly.entity_id
_entity_poly.type
_entity_poly.pdbx_seq_one_letter_code
_entity_poly.pdbx_strand_id
1 'polypeptide(L)'
;MKQFIEIYHENQSEIEAFIINTLKNNGEIKKNEIDKYKENFKNFPSMELLYITDRVCKQITPNIYRNRYEEEAKGQDRGYLSKKLIEKDKQFSISDPYLSSATGNICITVMKKEHGHHIFIDFVVSELLGRLGLIELHPTFEKINKTFYKTSGFLLMSFALLAIAYALFSFFNHFFGANFSLDTLFKPIVTVT
;
A
#
# COMPACT_ATOMS: atom_id res chain seq x y z
N MET A 1 5.92 -5.59 4.19
CA MET A 1 4.85 -6.59 4.49
C MET A 1 4.94 -7.10 5.92
N LYS A 2 5.96 -7.88 6.30
CA LYS A 2 6.13 -8.33 7.71
C LYS A 2 6.16 -7.15 8.70
N GLN A 3 6.91 -6.10 8.35
CA GLN A 3 7.00 -4.88 9.13
C GLN A 3 5.63 -4.21 9.43
N PHE A 4 4.66 -4.25 8.51
CA PHE A 4 3.34 -3.66 8.78
C PHE A 4 2.53 -4.48 9.77
N ILE A 5 2.68 -5.81 9.74
CA ILE A 5 2.03 -6.72 10.68
C ILE A 5 2.65 -6.55 12.07
N GLU A 6 3.98 -6.45 12.15
CA GLU A 6 4.71 -6.21 13.40
C GLU A 6 4.28 -4.88 14.05
N ILE A 7 4.32 -3.78 13.30
CA ILE A 7 3.89 -2.46 13.80
C ILE A 7 2.41 -2.48 14.21
N TYR A 8 1.55 -3.19 13.45
CA TYR A 8 0.15 -3.37 13.85
C TYR A 8 0.04 -4.05 15.21
N HIS A 9 0.75 -5.17 15.42
CA HIS A 9 0.67 -5.90 16.69
C HIS A 9 1.24 -5.10 17.86
N GLU A 10 2.32 -4.36 17.67
CA GLU A 10 2.89 -3.47 18.68
C GLU A 10 1.90 -2.38 19.14
N ASN A 11 1.02 -1.93 18.24
CA ASN A 11 0.08 -0.82 18.48
C ASN A 11 -1.40 -1.27 18.44
N GLN A 12 -1.66 -2.58 18.55
CA GLN A 12 -2.95 -3.18 18.22
C GLN A 12 -4.11 -2.57 18.99
N SER A 13 -3.95 -2.42 20.30
CA SER A 13 -4.99 -1.87 21.19
C SER A 13 -5.39 -0.45 20.80
N GLU A 14 -4.42 0.40 20.43
CA GLU A 14 -4.68 1.79 20.04
C GLU A 14 -5.37 1.87 18.67
N ILE A 15 -4.90 1.05 17.72
CA ILE A 15 -5.47 0.96 16.37
C ILE A 15 -6.94 0.50 16.44
N GLU A 16 -7.20 -0.57 17.18
CA GLU A 16 -8.55 -1.12 17.34
C GLU A 16 -9.47 -0.13 18.06
N ALA A 17 -8.99 0.53 19.12
CA ALA A 17 -9.74 1.57 19.81
C ALA A 17 -10.07 2.75 18.88
N PHE A 18 -9.12 3.20 18.07
CA PHE A 18 -9.33 4.25 17.07
C PHE A 18 -10.45 3.85 16.08
N ILE A 19 -10.37 2.65 15.51
CA ILE A 19 -11.38 2.16 14.56
C ILE A 19 -12.76 2.11 15.21
N ILE A 20 -12.86 1.46 16.38
CA ILE A 20 -14.13 1.28 17.08
C ILE A 20 -14.75 2.63 17.42
N ASN A 21 -13.98 3.55 18.00
CA ASN A 21 -14.47 4.88 18.35
C ASN A 21 -14.89 5.67 17.12
N THR A 22 -14.14 5.58 16.03
CA THR A 22 -14.49 6.30 14.80
C THR A 22 -15.76 5.73 14.16
N LEU A 23 -15.94 4.41 14.15
CA LEU A 23 -17.17 3.77 13.66
C LEU A 23 -18.38 4.05 14.55
N LYS A 24 -18.20 4.15 15.88
CA LYS A 24 -19.26 4.60 16.81
C LYS A 24 -19.67 6.04 16.54
N ASN A 25 -18.71 6.93 16.30
CA ASN A 25 -18.98 8.36 16.07
C ASN A 25 -19.63 8.66 14.70
N ASN A 26 -19.39 7.82 13.69
CA ASN A 26 -19.96 8.00 12.36
C ASN A 26 -21.41 7.47 12.21
N GLY A 27 -22.00 6.95 13.29
CA GLY A 27 -23.40 6.55 13.33
C GLY A 27 -23.70 5.19 12.70
N GLU A 28 -24.97 5.01 12.32
CA GLU A 28 -25.49 3.74 11.83
C GLU A 28 -25.21 3.52 10.34
N ILE A 29 -24.93 2.28 9.98
CA ILE A 29 -24.68 1.84 8.61
C ILE A 29 -25.93 1.06 8.16
N LYS A 30 -26.82 1.73 7.41
CA LYS A 30 -28.10 1.15 6.97
C LYS A 30 -28.04 0.49 5.60
N LYS A 31 -28.58 -0.73 5.47
CA LYS A 31 -28.62 -1.54 4.23
C LYS A 31 -29.21 -0.81 3.01
N ASN A 32 -30.16 0.09 3.22
CA ASN A 32 -30.84 0.87 2.19
C ASN A 32 -30.10 2.16 1.80
N GLU A 33 -28.95 2.45 2.42
CA GLU A 33 -28.13 3.63 2.14
C GLU A 33 -26.78 3.24 1.49
N ILE A 34 -26.76 2.13 0.74
CA ILE A 34 -25.54 1.60 0.15
C ILE A 34 -24.79 2.62 -0.71
N ASP A 35 -25.53 3.46 -1.43
CA ASP A 35 -24.95 4.49 -2.28
C ASP A 35 -24.27 5.61 -1.49
N LYS A 36 -24.67 5.84 -0.24
CA LYS A 36 -24.00 6.78 0.68
C LYS A 36 -22.66 6.24 1.21
N TYR A 37 -22.37 4.94 1.07
CA TYR A 37 -21.09 4.39 1.54
C TYR A 37 -19.87 4.90 0.78
N LYS A 38 -20.02 5.37 -0.46
CA LYS A 38 -18.92 6.07 -1.17
C LYS A 38 -18.43 7.29 -0.38
N GLU A 39 -19.28 7.93 0.41
CA GLU A 39 -18.89 9.02 1.30
C GLU A 39 -18.12 8.50 2.52
N ASN A 40 -18.48 7.33 3.05
CA ASN A 40 -17.72 6.69 4.14
C ASN A 40 -16.28 6.35 3.72
N PHE A 41 -16.07 5.95 2.45
CA PHE A 41 -14.72 5.78 1.89
C PHE A 41 -13.92 7.08 1.87
N LYS A 42 -14.55 8.26 1.79
CA LYS A 42 -13.84 9.55 1.91
C LYS A 42 -13.36 9.80 3.34
N ASN A 43 -14.18 9.45 4.33
CA ASN A 43 -13.87 9.63 5.75
C ASN A 43 -12.89 8.56 6.29
N PHE A 44 -12.83 7.41 5.62
CA PHE A 44 -11.86 6.35 5.86
C PHE A 44 -11.10 5.98 4.59
N PRO A 45 -9.97 6.65 4.33
CA PRO A 45 -9.06 6.27 3.24
C PRO A 45 -8.67 4.79 3.33
N SER A 46 -8.34 4.32 4.54
CA SER A 46 -7.94 2.93 4.81
C SER A 46 -9.02 1.88 4.57
N MET A 47 -10.29 2.27 4.41
CA MET A 47 -11.35 1.32 4.10
C MET A 47 -11.24 0.87 2.65
N GLU A 48 -11.29 -0.44 2.44
CA GLU A 48 -11.12 -1.08 1.13
C GLU A 48 -12.41 -1.72 0.62
N LEU A 49 -13.08 -2.46 1.49
CA LEU A 49 -14.25 -3.28 1.15
C LEU A 49 -15.28 -3.17 2.27
N LEU A 50 -16.55 -3.06 1.89
CA LEU A 50 -17.70 -3.11 2.78
C LEU A 50 -18.77 -4.05 2.21
N TYR A 51 -19.37 -4.87 3.06
CA TYR A 51 -20.57 -5.64 2.73
C TYR A 51 -21.37 -5.98 3.98
N ILE A 52 -22.63 -6.35 3.80
CA ILE A 52 -23.56 -6.69 4.87
C ILE A 52 -24.01 -8.14 4.71
N THR A 53 -24.06 -8.85 5.82
CA THR A 53 -24.62 -10.20 5.91
C THR A 53 -25.83 -10.23 6.86
N ASP A 54 -26.64 -11.27 6.72
CA ASP A 54 -27.69 -11.58 7.68
C ASP A 54 -27.14 -12.19 8.98
N ARG A 55 -28.05 -12.61 9.87
CA ARG A 55 -27.70 -13.22 11.17
C ARG A 55 -26.95 -14.53 11.05
N VAL A 56 -27.10 -15.23 9.92
CA VAL A 56 -26.42 -16.51 9.64
C VAL A 56 -25.18 -16.32 8.78
N CYS A 57 -24.68 -15.08 8.67
CA CYS A 57 -23.50 -14.72 7.91
C CYS A 57 -23.62 -14.95 6.39
N LYS A 58 -24.83 -15.03 5.84
CA LYS A 58 -25.04 -15.04 4.39
C LYS A 58 -25.03 -13.61 3.87
N GLN A 59 -24.20 -13.33 2.87
CA GLN A 59 -24.05 -11.99 2.31
C GLN A 59 -25.32 -11.54 1.56
N ILE A 60 -25.84 -10.36 1.90
CA ILE A 60 -27.11 -9.82 1.37
C ILE A 60 -26.93 -8.54 0.54
N THR A 61 -25.70 -8.02 0.44
CA THR A 61 -25.33 -6.85 -0.37
C THR A 61 -24.19 -7.21 -1.31
N PRO A 62 -23.94 -6.40 -2.37
CA PRO A 62 -22.72 -6.55 -3.15
C PRO A 62 -21.49 -6.34 -2.26
N ASN A 63 -20.34 -6.76 -2.76
CA ASN A 63 -19.08 -6.21 -2.28
C ASN A 63 -18.98 -4.77 -2.77
N ILE A 64 -18.78 -3.84 -1.84
CA ILE A 64 -18.72 -2.41 -2.13
C ILE A 64 -17.28 -1.97 -1.93
N TYR A 65 -16.64 -1.55 -3.01
CA TYR A 65 -15.31 -0.95 -2.99
C TYR A 65 -15.42 0.54 -3.26
N ARG A 66 -14.32 1.27 -3.05
CA ARG A 66 -14.23 2.71 -3.32
C ARG A 66 -14.73 3.11 -4.72
N ASN A 67 -14.38 2.33 -5.75
CA ASN A 67 -14.60 2.69 -7.16
C ASN A 67 -15.51 1.71 -7.92
N ARG A 68 -15.97 0.61 -7.30
CA ARG A 68 -16.74 -0.43 -7.97
C ARG A 68 -17.65 -1.19 -7.01
N TYR A 69 -18.64 -1.86 -7.58
CA TYR A 69 -19.48 -2.85 -6.91
C TYR A 69 -19.28 -4.20 -7.57
N GLU A 70 -19.38 -5.27 -6.80
CA GLU A 70 -19.27 -6.65 -7.28
C GLU A 70 -20.49 -7.43 -6.76
N GLU A 71 -21.43 -7.68 -7.68
CA GLU A 71 -22.75 -8.23 -7.41
C GLU A 71 -22.71 -9.75 -7.19
N GLU A 72 -21.73 -10.42 -7.80
CA GLU A 72 -21.52 -11.87 -7.73
C GLU A 72 -21.23 -12.38 -6.31
N ALA A 73 -20.84 -11.47 -5.40
CA ALA A 73 -20.60 -11.78 -4.00
C ALA A 73 -21.90 -11.97 -3.18
N LYS A 74 -23.06 -11.55 -3.68
CA LYS A 74 -24.34 -11.75 -3.00
C LYS A 74 -24.67 -13.24 -2.85
N GLY A 75 -25.14 -13.61 -1.67
CA GLY A 75 -25.54 -14.98 -1.34
C GLY A 75 -24.40 -15.90 -0.91
N GLN A 76 -23.14 -15.45 -0.97
CA GLN A 76 -22.00 -16.20 -0.45
C GLN A 76 -22.10 -16.37 1.07
N ASP A 77 -21.68 -17.54 1.55
CA ASP A 77 -21.58 -17.83 2.98
C ASP A 77 -20.26 -17.25 3.54
N ARG A 78 -20.36 -16.37 4.53
CA ARG A 78 -19.25 -15.74 5.24
C ARG A 78 -19.06 -16.26 6.66
N GLY A 79 -19.74 -17.34 7.05
CA GLY A 79 -19.65 -17.94 8.38
C GLY A 79 -18.25 -18.42 8.77
N TYR A 80 -17.35 -18.63 7.80
CA TYR A 80 -15.95 -18.92 8.09
C TYR A 80 -15.17 -17.70 8.63
N LEU A 81 -15.58 -16.48 8.27
CA LEU A 81 -14.93 -15.25 8.74
C LEU A 81 -15.27 -14.96 10.19
N SER A 82 -16.51 -15.21 10.61
CA SER A 82 -16.92 -14.99 12.01
C SER A 82 -16.10 -15.80 13.01
N LYS A 83 -15.60 -16.99 12.62
CA LYS A 83 -14.72 -17.82 13.45
C LYS A 83 -13.31 -17.24 13.64
N LYS A 84 -12.88 -16.34 12.74
CA LYS A 84 -11.55 -15.69 12.79
C LYS A 84 -11.58 -14.34 13.49
N LEU A 85 -12.78 -13.85 13.85
CA LEU A 85 -12.95 -12.55 14.46
C LEU A 85 -12.86 -12.67 15.98
N ILE A 86 -12.08 -11.79 16.58
CA ILE A 86 -11.89 -11.68 18.01
C ILE A 86 -12.90 -10.64 18.51
N GLU A 87 -13.77 -11.04 19.44
CA GLU A 87 -14.73 -10.12 20.05
C GLU A 87 -14.00 -9.04 20.85
N LYS A 88 -14.33 -7.77 20.59
CA LYS A 88 -13.75 -6.61 21.29
C LYS A 88 -14.75 -5.98 22.24
N ASP A 89 -16.00 -5.88 21.80
CA ASP A 89 -17.14 -5.57 22.65
C ASP A 89 -18.42 -6.23 22.09
N LYS A 90 -19.57 -5.94 22.72
CA LYS A 90 -20.88 -6.51 22.31
C LYS A 90 -21.26 -6.21 20.86
N GLN A 91 -20.73 -5.13 20.29
CA GLN A 91 -21.05 -4.64 18.95
C GLN A 91 -19.95 -4.94 17.93
N PHE A 92 -18.68 -4.95 18.35
CA PHE A 92 -17.53 -5.01 17.46
C PHE A 92 -16.69 -6.27 17.64
N SER A 93 -16.26 -6.84 16.51
CA SER A 93 -15.27 -7.91 16.46
C SER A 93 -14.26 -7.61 15.37
N ILE A 94 -12.98 -7.93 15.59
CA ILE A 94 -11.88 -7.56 14.69
C ILE A 94 -10.98 -8.78 14.44
N SER A 95 -10.52 -8.96 13.21
CA SER A 95 -9.57 -10.03 12.87
C SER A 95 -8.13 -9.61 13.15
N ASP A 96 -7.24 -10.59 13.27
CA ASP A 96 -5.80 -10.32 13.06
C ASP A 96 -5.53 -9.91 11.60
N PRO A 97 -4.39 -9.25 11.32
CA PRO A 97 -3.97 -8.94 9.96
C PRO A 97 -3.86 -10.20 9.09
N TYR A 98 -4.43 -10.16 7.90
CA TYR A 98 -4.35 -11.25 6.93
C TYR A 98 -4.27 -10.73 5.50
N LEU A 99 -3.88 -11.61 4.56
CA LEU A 99 -3.88 -11.31 3.14
C LEU A 99 -5.29 -11.46 2.57
N SER A 100 -5.90 -10.37 2.13
CA SER A 100 -7.22 -10.38 1.49
C SER A 100 -7.19 -11.18 0.19
N SER A 101 -8.09 -12.15 0.06
CA SER A 101 -8.28 -12.88 -1.20
C SER A 101 -8.96 -12.03 -2.28
N ALA A 102 -9.67 -10.96 -1.89
CA ALA A 102 -10.40 -10.11 -2.81
C ALA A 102 -9.49 -9.05 -3.46
N THR A 103 -8.50 -8.56 -2.73
CA THR A 103 -7.67 -7.41 -3.15
C THR A 103 -6.18 -7.67 -3.16
N GLY A 104 -5.70 -8.71 -2.47
CA GLY A 104 -4.29 -9.00 -2.30
C GLY A 104 -3.58 -8.06 -1.31
N ASN A 105 -4.30 -7.19 -0.62
CA ASN A 105 -3.76 -6.32 0.41
C ASN A 105 -3.72 -7.01 1.77
N ILE A 106 -2.77 -6.61 2.62
CA ILE A 106 -2.81 -6.97 4.05
C ILE A 106 -3.86 -6.09 4.69
N CYS A 107 -4.93 -6.71 5.21
CA CYS A 107 -6.04 -6.03 5.83
C CYS A 107 -6.40 -6.63 7.18
N ILE A 108 -7.20 -5.88 7.94
CA ILE A 108 -8.00 -6.40 9.05
C ILE A 108 -9.47 -6.26 8.69
N THR A 109 -10.30 -7.16 9.19
CA THR A 109 -11.75 -7.09 9.04
C THR A 109 -12.39 -6.70 10.35
N VAL A 110 -13.26 -5.70 10.30
CA VAL A 110 -14.12 -5.30 11.41
C VAL A 110 -15.53 -5.77 11.11
N MET A 111 -16.10 -6.53 12.03
CA MET A 111 -17.52 -6.85 12.04
C MET A 111 -18.23 -5.95 13.06
N LYS A 112 -19.23 -5.19 12.58
CA LYS A 112 -20.16 -4.41 13.42
C LYS A 112 -21.53 -5.08 13.42
N LYS A 113 -22.04 -5.43 14.60
CA LYS A 113 -23.42 -5.93 14.80
C LYS A 113 -24.38 -4.74 14.86
N GLU A 114 -25.36 -4.67 13.97
CA GLU A 114 -26.29 -3.54 13.92
C GLU A 114 -27.66 -4.01 13.37
N HIS A 115 -28.75 -3.72 14.10
CA HIS A 115 -30.14 -4.04 13.71
C HIS A 115 -30.38 -5.50 13.27
N GLY A 116 -29.65 -6.46 13.86
CA GLY A 116 -29.76 -7.86 13.50
C GLY A 116 -29.09 -8.23 12.17
N HIS A 117 -28.17 -7.40 11.71
CA HIS A 117 -27.25 -7.64 10.60
C HIS A 117 -25.80 -7.56 11.06
N HIS A 118 -24.90 -8.10 10.24
CA HIS A 118 -23.46 -7.95 10.42
C HIS A 118 -22.91 -7.14 9.26
N ILE A 119 -22.23 -6.05 9.58
CA ILE A 119 -21.51 -5.24 8.60
C ILE A 119 -20.05 -5.64 8.69
N PHE A 120 -19.47 -6.05 7.58
CA PHE A 120 -18.06 -6.36 7.45
C PHE A 120 -17.37 -5.22 6.72
N ILE A 121 -16.25 -4.77 7.28
CA ILE A 121 -15.45 -3.66 6.77
C ILE A 121 -13.99 -4.07 6.81
N ASP A 122 -13.36 -4.13 5.64
CA ASP A 122 -11.93 -4.41 5.53
C ASP A 122 -11.14 -3.10 5.48
N PHE A 123 -10.10 -3.02 6.32
CA PHE A 123 -9.18 -1.89 6.38
C PHE A 123 -7.79 -2.34 5.95
N VAL A 124 -7.20 -1.65 4.97
CA VAL A 124 -5.81 -1.87 4.55
C VAL A 124 -4.87 -1.43 5.68
N VAL A 125 -4.03 -2.35 6.15
CA VAL A 125 -3.17 -2.11 7.32
C VAL A 125 -2.17 -0.99 7.04
N SER A 126 -1.52 -0.97 5.87
CA SER A 126 -0.58 0.10 5.54
C SER A 126 -1.22 1.47 5.63
N GLU A 127 -2.37 1.68 4.97
CA GLU A 127 -3.07 2.95 4.97
C GLU A 127 -3.56 3.36 6.37
N LEU A 128 -3.98 2.38 7.18
CA LEU A 128 -4.36 2.59 8.57
C LEU A 128 -3.19 3.08 9.42
N LEU A 129 -2.03 2.40 9.32
CA LEU A 129 -0.80 2.79 10.01
C LEU A 129 -0.32 4.18 9.57
N GLY A 130 -0.39 4.48 8.27
CA GLY A 130 -0.02 5.80 7.76
C GLY A 130 -0.91 6.91 8.30
N ARG A 131 -2.22 6.65 8.41
CA ARG A 131 -3.17 7.60 8.98
C ARG A 131 -2.90 7.88 10.46
N LEU A 132 -2.43 6.88 11.20
CA LEU A 132 -2.08 7.00 12.62
C LEU A 132 -0.67 7.56 12.83
N GLY A 133 0.08 7.85 11.76
CA GLY A 133 1.46 8.32 11.84
C GLY A 133 2.45 7.25 12.33
N LEU A 134 2.05 5.98 12.32
CA LEU A 134 2.88 4.85 12.75
C LEU A 134 3.86 4.40 11.65
N ILE A 135 3.59 4.77 10.41
CA ILE A 135 4.52 4.63 9.28
C ILE A 135 4.50 5.88 8.41
N GLU A 136 5.65 6.24 7.85
CA GLU A 136 5.73 7.26 6.81
C GLU A 136 5.34 6.65 5.45
N LEU A 137 4.07 6.75 5.11
CA LEU A 137 3.59 6.57 3.74
C LEU A 137 3.68 7.90 2.99
N HIS A 138 4.89 8.45 2.81
CA HIS A 138 5.02 9.63 1.96
C HIS A 138 5.37 9.23 0.52
N PRO A 139 4.38 9.14 -0.41
CA PRO A 139 4.67 8.96 -1.84
C PRO A 139 5.57 10.08 -2.39
N THR A 140 5.57 11.24 -1.74
CA THR A 140 6.49 12.35 -2.01
C THR A 140 7.94 11.97 -1.73
N PHE A 141 8.22 11.31 -0.61
CA PHE A 141 9.57 10.88 -0.24
C PHE A 141 10.07 9.79 -1.18
N GLU A 142 9.22 8.81 -1.52
CA GLU A 142 9.54 7.79 -2.52
C GLU A 142 9.84 8.44 -3.89
N LYS A 143 9.01 9.40 -4.31
CA LYS A 143 9.20 10.13 -5.57
C LYS A 143 10.51 10.94 -5.56
N ILE A 144 10.84 11.61 -4.46
CA ILE A 144 12.10 12.35 -4.29
C ILE A 144 13.28 11.40 -4.41
N ASN A 145 13.29 10.30 -3.64
CA ASN A 145 14.39 9.32 -3.66
C ASN A 145 14.55 8.69 -5.04
N LYS A 146 13.46 8.27 -5.66
CA LYS A 146 13.49 7.68 -7.02
C LYS A 146 14.00 8.68 -8.05
N THR A 147 13.64 9.95 -7.92
CA THR A 147 14.14 11.03 -8.79
C THR A 147 15.63 11.25 -8.55
N PHE A 148 16.07 11.33 -7.29
CA PHE A 148 17.47 11.46 -6.91
C PHE A 148 18.31 10.34 -7.53
N TYR A 149 17.94 9.07 -7.32
CA TYR A 149 18.68 7.94 -7.86
C TYR A 149 18.71 7.91 -9.40
N LYS A 150 17.61 8.29 -10.06
CA LYS A 150 17.59 8.42 -11.53
C LYS A 150 18.55 9.50 -12.01
N THR A 151 18.54 10.67 -11.37
CA THR A 151 19.42 11.79 -11.73
C THR A 151 20.88 11.44 -11.46
N SER A 152 21.21 10.89 -10.30
CA SER A 152 22.57 10.44 -9.97
C SER A 152 23.07 9.38 -10.95
N GLY A 153 22.24 8.38 -11.26
CA GLY A 153 22.59 7.34 -12.24
C GLY A 153 22.80 7.91 -13.64
N PHE A 154 21.94 8.83 -14.08
CA PHE A 154 22.09 9.51 -15.37
C PHE A 154 23.36 10.35 -15.45
N LEU A 155 23.70 11.09 -14.38
CA LEU A 155 24.93 11.86 -14.31
C LEU A 155 26.15 10.95 -14.37
N LEU A 156 26.16 9.86 -13.60
CA LEU A 156 27.26 8.89 -13.62
C LEU A 156 27.43 8.25 -15.00
N MET A 157 26.34 7.87 -15.66
CA MET A 157 26.35 7.36 -17.04
C MET A 157 26.91 8.40 -18.01
N SER A 158 26.50 9.67 -17.88
CA SER A 158 26.97 10.75 -18.73
C SER A 158 28.46 11.01 -18.56
N PHE A 159 28.95 11.02 -17.32
CA PHE A 159 30.39 11.15 -17.03
C PHE A 159 31.19 9.99 -17.62
N ALA A 160 30.70 8.75 -17.47
CA ALA A 160 31.35 7.59 -18.06
C ALA A 160 31.42 7.70 -19.60
N LEU A 161 30.32 8.11 -20.25
CA LEU A 161 30.29 8.30 -21.71
C LEU A 161 31.25 9.41 -22.16
N LEU A 162 31.31 10.53 -21.44
CA LEU A 162 32.25 11.62 -21.74
C LEU A 162 33.71 11.18 -21.56
N ALA A 163 34.01 10.43 -20.50
CA ALA A 163 35.35 9.89 -20.26
C ALA A 163 35.78 8.93 -21.38
N ILE A 164 34.88 8.03 -21.80
CA ILE A 164 35.11 7.11 -22.93
C ILE A 164 35.31 7.91 -24.23
N ALA A 165 34.45 8.90 -24.50
CA ALA A 165 34.56 9.73 -25.71
C ALA A 165 35.88 10.51 -25.75
N TYR A 166 36.28 11.10 -24.62
CA TYR A 166 37.56 11.78 -24.48
C TYR A 166 38.74 10.82 -24.69
N ALA A 167 38.69 9.64 -24.08
CA ALA A 167 39.73 8.64 -24.23
C ALA A 167 39.89 8.18 -25.68
N LEU A 168 38.78 7.92 -26.37
CA LEU A 168 38.76 7.56 -27.79
C LEU A 168 39.28 8.70 -28.67
N PHE A 169 38.81 9.94 -28.46
CA PHE A 169 39.27 11.10 -29.22
C PHE A 169 40.78 11.31 -29.05
N SER A 170 41.26 11.27 -27.80
CA SER A 170 42.69 11.38 -27.49
C SER A 170 43.49 10.26 -28.14
N PHE A 171 43.02 9.01 -28.07
CA PHE A 171 43.68 7.87 -28.71
C PHE A 171 43.81 8.06 -30.23
N PHE A 172 42.72 8.39 -30.92
CA PHE A 172 42.74 8.58 -32.37
C PHE A 172 43.63 9.75 -32.80
N ASN A 173 43.58 10.88 -32.08
CA ASN A 173 44.38 12.06 -32.41
C ASN A 173 45.89 11.78 -32.29
N HIS A 174 46.30 11.00 -31.29
CA HIS A 174 47.71 10.57 -31.13
C HIS A 174 48.12 9.41 -32.03
N PHE A 175 47.19 8.55 -32.44
CA PHE A 175 47.47 7.47 -33.39
C PHE A 175 47.70 8.00 -34.81
N PHE A 176 46.94 9.02 -35.23
CA PHE A 176 47.08 9.64 -36.55
C PHE A 176 48.06 10.82 -36.59
N GLY A 177 48.37 11.44 -35.45
CA GLY A 177 49.46 12.40 -35.32
C GLY A 177 50.81 11.68 -35.17
N ALA A 178 51.86 12.13 -35.86
CA ALA A 178 53.16 11.45 -35.93
C ALA A 178 53.99 11.37 -34.61
N ASN A 179 53.36 11.58 -33.44
CA ASN A 179 53.98 11.61 -32.11
C ASN A 179 53.47 10.46 -31.22
N PHE A 180 53.47 9.23 -31.75
CA PHE A 180 53.01 8.06 -31.02
C PHE A 180 54.07 7.60 -30.01
N SER A 181 53.81 7.80 -28.71
CA SER A 181 54.61 7.23 -27.61
C SER A 181 53.75 6.31 -26.73
N LEU A 182 54.37 5.33 -26.07
CA LEU A 182 53.67 4.37 -25.19
C LEU A 182 53.00 5.05 -23.98
N ASP A 183 53.57 6.12 -23.42
CA ASP A 183 52.98 6.93 -22.34
C ASP A 183 51.61 7.52 -22.74
N THR A 184 51.48 7.89 -24.01
CA THR A 184 50.25 8.45 -24.58
C THR A 184 49.09 7.45 -24.67
N LEU A 185 49.36 6.15 -24.66
CA LEU A 185 48.33 5.11 -24.58
C LEU A 185 47.80 4.90 -23.16
N PHE A 186 48.63 5.16 -22.14
CA PHE A 186 48.26 4.92 -20.75
C PHE A 186 47.47 6.07 -20.12
N LYS A 187 47.70 7.33 -20.55
CA LYS A 187 46.97 8.50 -20.02
C LYS A 187 45.44 8.39 -20.16
N PRO A 188 44.87 7.96 -21.30
CA PRO A 188 43.44 7.72 -21.43
C PRO A 188 42.92 6.60 -20.53
N ILE A 189 43.69 5.51 -20.39
CA ILE A 189 43.32 4.36 -19.54
C ILE A 189 43.24 4.80 -18.07
N VAL A 190 44.25 5.53 -17.59
CA VAL A 190 44.26 6.11 -16.23
C VAL A 190 43.19 7.18 -16.02
N THR A 191 42.71 7.83 -17.08
CA THR A 191 41.61 8.82 -16.98
C THR A 191 40.24 8.15 -16.87
N VAL A 192 40.11 6.91 -17.37
CA VAL A 192 38.85 6.14 -17.36
C VAL A 192 38.72 5.26 -16.13
N THR A 193 39.84 4.77 -15.57
CA THR A 193 39.89 3.99 -14.32
C THR A 193 40.04 4.86 -13.08
#